data_AF-A0A498DG31-F1
#
_entry.id   AF-A0A498DG31-F1
#
_cell.length_a   1.000
_cell.length_b   1.000
_cell.length_c   1.000
_cell.angle_alpha   90.00
_cell.angle_beta   90.00
_cell.angle_gamma   90.00
#
_symmetry.space_group_name_H-M   'P 1'
#
loop_
_entity.id
_entity.type
_entity.pdbx_description
1 polymer ?
#
loop_
_entity_poly.entity_id
_entity_poly.type
_entity_poly.pdbx_seq_one_letter_code
_entity_poly.pdbx_strand_id
1 'polypeptide(L)' 'MERYYLWSYSNNHLYRGDIHHKKWKVHDADVVIYNENMTPFLPENTIIGNPVFHYASSRQVLFWPIKKVD' A
#
# COMPACT_ATOMS: atom_id res chain seq x y z
N MET A 1 -0.91 9.24 9.32
CA MET A 1 -0.72 8.01 8.54
C MET A 1 -2.00 7.70 7.81
N GLU A 2 -1.85 7.30 6.55
CA GLU A 2 -2.89 7.28 5.55
C GLU A 2 -3.94 6.19 5.80
N ARG A 3 -5.13 6.41 5.25
CA ARG A 3 -6.23 5.42 5.23
C ARG A 3 -6.10 4.63 3.93
N TYR A 4 -6.08 3.31 4.05
CA TYR A 4 -5.98 2.43 2.89
C TYR A 4 -7.35 1.93 2.45
N TYR A 5 -7.51 1.75 1.14
CA TYR A 5 -8.63 1.05 0.52
C TYR A 5 -8.10 -0.21 -0.16
N LEU A 6 -8.85 -1.30 -0.01
CA LEU A 6 -8.66 -2.50 -0.80
C LEU A 6 -9.34 -2.28 -2.16
N TRP A 7 -8.62 -2.54 -3.24
CA TRP A 7 -9.17 -2.62 -4.59
C TRP A 7 -8.90 -4.00 -5.16
N SER A 8 -9.90 -4.57 -5.83
CA SER A 8 -9.77 -5.87 -6.49
C SER A 8 -10.62 -5.90 -7.75
N TYR A 9 -10.08 -6.47 -8.83
CA TYR A 9 -10.80 -6.68 -10.07
C TYR A 9 -11.07 -8.17 -10.26
N SER A 10 -12.33 -8.55 -10.46
CA SER A 10 -12.73 -9.95 -10.64
C SER A 10 -14.02 -10.04 -11.46
N ASN A 11 -14.13 -11.06 -12.33
CA ASN A 11 -15.31 -11.30 -13.16
C ASN A 11 -15.78 -10.05 -13.92
N ASN A 12 -14.85 -9.31 -14.50
CA ASN A 12 -15.09 -8.07 -15.23
C ASN A 12 -15.75 -6.93 -14.41
N HIS A 13 -15.54 -6.96 -13.08
CA HIS A 13 -16.06 -5.97 -12.16
C HIS A 13 -14.97 -5.49 -11.20
N LEU A 14 -14.99 -4.19 -10.91
CA LEU A 14 -14.12 -3.59 -9.91
C LEU A 14 -14.84 -3.58 -8.56
N TYR A 15 -14.11 -3.95 -7.52
CA TYR A 15 -14.58 -3.97 -6.15
C TYR A 15 -13.70 -3.09 -5.27
N ARG A 16 -14.34 -2.44 -4.30
CA ARG A 16 -13.71 -1.62 -3.28
C ARG A 16 -14.10 -2.13 -1.89
N GLY A 17 -13.10 -2.28 -1.02
CA GLY A 17 -13.28 -2.55 0.39
C GLY A 17 -12.62 -1.45 1.23
N ASP A 18 -13.38 -0.85 2.14
CA ASP A 18 -12.82 0.09 3.09
C ASP A 18 -12.10 -0.66 4.22
N ILE A 19 -10.90 -0.23 4.60
CA ILE A 19 -10.10 -0.87 5.65
C ILE A 19 -10.11 0.02 6.90
N HIS A 20 -10.77 -0.43 7.96
CA HIS A 20 -10.70 0.22 9.26
C HIS A 20 -9.47 -0.27 10.03
N HIS A 21 -8.57 0.66 10.34
CA HIS A 21 -7.41 0.38 11.17
C HIS A 21 -7.02 1.60 12.01
N LYS A 22 -6.47 1.33 13.19
CA LYS A 22 -5.74 2.35 13.96
C LYS A 22 -4.43 2.70 13.22
N LYS A 23 -3.83 3.87 13.48
CA LYS A 23 -2.52 4.31 12.90
C LYS A 23 -1.42 3.25 13.02
N TRP A 24 -0.67 2.96 11.95
CA TRP A 24 0.44 2.00 12.08
C TRP A 24 1.54 2.54 12.97
N LYS A 25 2.25 1.61 13.63
CA LYS A 25 3.49 1.89 14.34
C LYS A 25 4.64 1.62 13.38
N VAL A 26 5.17 2.68 12.78
CA VAL A 26 6.30 2.62 11.84
C VAL A 26 7.62 2.78 12.58
N HIS A 27 8.68 2.23 12.00
CA HIS A 27 10.05 2.35 12.44
C HIS A 27 10.91 2.72 11.23
N ASP A 28 11.99 3.48 11.45
CA ASP A 28 12.97 3.74 10.41
C ASP A 28 13.68 2.44 10.03
N ALA A 29 14.06 2.33 8.75
CA ALA A 29 14.69 1.14 8.21
C ALA A 29 15.79 1.50 7.21
N ASP A 30 16.90 0.78 7.28
CA ASP A 30 17.90 0.72 6.23
C ASP A 30 17.57 -0.43 5.29
N VAL A 31 17.60 -0.16 3.97
CA VAL A 31 17.17 -1.12 2.96
C VAL A 31 18.28 -1.34 1.94
N VAL A 32 18.57 -2.62 1.67
CA VAL A 32 19.36 -3.04 0.50
C VAL A 32 18.40 -3.60 -0.53
N ILE A 33 18.27 -2.93 -1.68
CA ILE A 33 17.39 -3.32 -2.77
C ILE A 33 18.20 -4.13 -3.79
N TYR A 34 17.90 -5.43 -3.90
CA TYR A 34 18.50 -6.30 -4.93
C TYR A 34 17.72 -6.25 -6.25
N ASN A 35 16.40 -6.06 -6.17
CA ASN A 35 15.52 -5.93 -7.32
C ASN A 35 14.36 -4.97 -6.95
N GLU A 36 14.15 -3.94 -7.76
CA GLU A 36 13.06 -2.97 -7.62
C GLU A 36 11.91 -3.42 -8.52
N ASN A 37 10.74 -3.69 -7.93
CA ASN A 37 9.52 -4.08 -8.66
C ASN A 37 8.29 -3.29 -8.19
N MET A 38 8.46 -2.33 -7.29
CA MET A 38 7.35 -1.67 -6.60
C MET A 38 6.91 -0.39 -7.31
N THR A 39 7.76 0.21 -8.12
CA THR A 39 7.54 1.51 -8.77
C THR A 39 7.76 1.54 -10.29
N PRO A 40 7.67 0.43 -11.06
CA PRO A 40 7.89 0.48 -12.52
C PRO A 40 6.82 1.28 -13.28
N PHE A 41 5.72 1.62 -12.63
CA PHE A 41 4.67 2.50 -13.17
C PHE A 41 5.02 3.99 -13.07
N LEU A 42 6.03 4.36 -12.28
CA LEU A 42 6.49 5.73 -12.17
C LEU A 42 7.42 6.08 -13.35
N PRO A 43 7.42 7.33 -13.82
CA PRO A 43 8.42 7.79 -14.77
C PRO A 43 9.85 7.58 -14.25
N GLU A 44 10.78 7.38 -15.17
CA GLU A 44 12.20 7.30 -14.83
C GLU A 44 12.65 8.56 -14.07
N ASN A 45 13.54 8.39 -13.08
CA ASN A 45 14.02 9.46 -12.19
C ASN A 45 12.95 10.13 -11.30
N THR A 46 11.79 9.49 -11.06
CA THR A 46 10.81 10.01 -10.09
C THR A 46 11.35 9.97 -8.66
N ILE A 47 12.09 8.92 -8.30
CA ILE A 47 12.74 8.79 -7.00
C ILE A 47 14.16 9.30 -7.13
N ILE A 48 14.43 10.47 -6.54
CA ILE A 48 15.73 11.14 -6.60
C ILE A 48 16.33 11.18 -5.19
N GLY A 49 17.64 10.94 -5.09
CA GLY A 49 18.38 11.03 -3.83
C GLY A 49 18.22 9.80 -2.95
N ASN A 50 18.16 10.01 -1.63
CA ASN A 50 18.07 8.94 -0.64
C ASN A 50 16.63 8.88 -0.08
N PRO A 51 15.76 8.01 -0.64
CA PRO A 51 14.40 7.87 -0.14
C PRO A 51 14.38 7.37 1.31
N VAL A 52 13.39 7.82 2.07
CA VAL A 52 13.15 7.34 3.44
C VAL A 52 12.36 6.05 3.37
N PHE A 53 12.83 5.03 4.08
CA PHE A 53 12.15 3.75 4.21
C PHE A 53 11.59 3.58 5.62
N HIS A 54 10.37 3.06 5.69
CA HIS A 54 9.72 2.72 6.94
C HIS A 54 9.31 1.25 6.96
N TYR A 55 9.47 0.63 8.11
CA TYR A 55 9.02 -0.74 8.38
C TYR A 55 7.88 -0.75 9.42
N ALA A 56 6.85 -1.55 9.15
CA ALA A 56 5.86 -1.93 10.13
C ALA A 56 5.62 -3.44 10.02
N SER A 57 5.70 -4.15 11.15
CA SER A 57 5.68 -5.62 11.14
C SER A 57 4.34 -6.21 10.73
N SER A 58 3.26 -5.79 11.40
CA SER A 58 1.90 -6.22 11.07
C SER A 58 0.86 -5.30 11.70
N ARG A 59 -0.38 -5.43 11.22
CA ARG A 59 -1.54 -4.74 11.79
C ARG A 59 -2.78 -5.60 11.69
N GLN A 60 -3.51 -5.71 12.80
CA GLN A 60 -4.87 -6.19 12.77
C GLN A 60 -5.78 -5.07 12.26
N VAL A 61 -6.59 -5.40 11.26
CA VAL A 61 -7.50 -4.48 10.58
C VAL A 61 -8.88 -5.13 10.45
N LEU A 62 -9.90 -4.31 10.25
CA LEU A 62 -11.25 -4.76 9.94
C LEU A 62 -11.60 -4.30 8.52
N PHE A 63 -12.15 -5.22 7.73
CA PHE A 63 -12.68 -4.88 6.41
C PHE A 63 -14.17 -4.59 6.53
N TRP A 64 -14.59 -3.43 6.01
CA TRP A 64 -16.00 -3.18 5.77
C TRP A 64 -16.52 -4.08 4.64
N PRO A 65 -17.86 -4.27 4.53
CA PRO A 65 -18.43 -5.04 3.43
C PRO A 65 -17.90 -4.56 2.07
N ILE A 66 -17.37 -5.50 1.28
CA ILE A 66 -16.83 -5.22 -0.05
C ILE A 66 -17.99 -4.85 -0.97
N LYS A 67 -17.81 -3.76 -1.71
CA LYS A 67 -18.82 -3.25 -2.64
C LYS A 67 -18.29 -3.31 -4.05
N LYS A 68 -19.16 -3.69 -4.99
CA LYS A 68 -18.93 -3.43 -6.40
C LYS A 68 -18.91 -1.91 -6.62
N VAL A 69 -18.02 -1.46 -7.49
CA VAL A 69 -17.93 -0.06 -7.89
C VAL A 69 -18.83 0.10 -9.10
N ASP A 70 -19.79 1.02 -9.01
CA ASP A 70 -20.74 1.35 -10.08
C ASP A 70 -20.08 2.15 -11.21
#